data_AF-A0A4R8LPH9-F1
#
_entry.id   AF-A0A4R8LPH9-F1
#
_cell.length_a   1.000
_cell.length_b   1.000
_cell.length_c   1.000
_cell.angle_alpha   90.00
_cell.angle_beta   90.00
_cell.angle_gamma   90.00
#
_symmetry.space_group_name_H-M   'P 1'
#
loop_
_entity.id
_entity.type
_entity.pdbx_description
1 polymer ?
#
loop_
_entity_poly.entity_id
_entity_poly.type
_entity_poly.pdbx_seq_one_letter_code
_entity_poly.pdbx_strand_id
1 'polypeptide(L)'
;MDPLDVWYHQINAENMLATAHSLKEKKMEQAVIAQARRRTSRAEMGHATEIVNGRMQIKDEPPLVYHFPVTNQQEAARFNDTIRHFIADYCDTLPDDRRELFDRYQLIDAAMRVVGVGSVGTRCWVALFMADGNCPLFLQVKEARASVLERYLRPSRYANHGQRVATGQRLLQSASDIFLGWAKARMTGIDFYVRQLRDMKGAFDIANFDVSDFSEYAELCGRALGHAMGKAGDPALISGYVGTSDAFDEAIENFALAYADRNEQDWLMLRSGAKTGRIPVMEE
;
A
#
# COMPACT_ATOMS: atom_id res chain seq x y z
N MET A 1 -9.33 27.30 9.95
CA MET A 1 -8.56 26.18 10.52
C MET A 1 -7.10 26.62 10.51
N ASP A 2 -6.44 26.56 11.65
CA ASP A 2 -5.00 26.83 11.73
C ASP A 2 -4.24 25.76 10.92
N PRO A 3 -3.10 26.06 10.26
CA PRO A 3 -2.35 25.04 9.55
C PRO A 3 -2.00 23.82 10.43
N LEU A 4 -1.73 23.98 11.73
CA LEU A 4 -1.46 22.85 12.61
C LEU A 4 -2.71 21.99 12.87
N ASP A 5 -3.91 22.56 12.89
CA ASP A 5 -5.15 21.81 13.06
C ASP A 5 -5.30 20.75 11.94
N VAL A 6 -4.94 21.09 10.69
CA VAL A 6 -4.97 20.15 9.56
C VAL A 6 -4.02 18.97 9.81
N TRP A 7 -2.85 19.24 10.39
CA TRP A 7 -1.84 18.23 10.69
C TRP A 7 -2.18 17.38 11.93
N TYR A 8 -2.84 17.96 12.93
CA TYR A 8 -3.31 17.26 14.13
C TYR A 8 -4.63 16.53 13.91
N HIS A 9 -5.39 16.88 12.87
CA HIS A 9 -6.60 16.17 12.54
C HIS A 9 -6.29 14.73 12.12
N GLN A 10 -6.91 13.79 12.82
CA GLN A 10 -6.82 12.37 12.53
C GLN A 10 -8.18 11.80 12.12
N ILE A 11 -8.21 11.12 10.98
CA ILE A 11 -9.32 10.22 10.63
C ILE A 11 -9.03 8.89 11.32
N ASN A 12 -9.69 8.66 12.45
CA ASN A 12 -9.53 7.47 13.26
C ASN A 12 -10.85 6.67 13.34
N ALA A 13 -10.76 5.46 13.90
CA ALA A 13 -11.91 4.56 14.03
C ALA A 13 -13.07 5.16 14.85
N GLU A 14 -12.77 5.99 15.84
CA GLU A 14 -13.79 6.63 16.68
C GLU A 14 -14.56 7.70 15.90
N ASN A 15 -13.83 8.52 15.12
CA ASN A 15 -14.40 9.56 14.28
C ASN A 15 -15.28 8.95 13.17
N MET A 16 -14.87 7.83 12.57
CA MET A 16 -15.70 7.09 11.61
C MET A 16 -17.03 6.65 12.27
N LEU A 17 -16.93 5.95 13.41
CA LEU A 17 -18.11 5.45 14.14
C LEU A 17 -19.04 6.53 14.69
N ALA A 18 -18.51 7.74 14.92
CA ALA A 18 -19.28 8.89 15.39
C ALA A 18 -20.05 9.57 14.25
N THR A 19 -19.60 9.41 13.01
CA THR A 19 -20.24 10.00 11.83
C THR A 19 -21.24 9.09 11.16
N ALA A 20 -21.32 7.81 11.55
CA ALA A 20 -22.30 6.88 11.05
C ALA A 20 -23.74 7.38 11.26
N HIS A 21 -24.50 7.42 10.18
CA HIS A 21 -25.89 7.85 10.08
C HIS A 21 -26.88 6.75 10.47
N SER A 22 -26.46 5.48 10.50
CA SER A 22 -27.33 4.36 10.85
C SER A 22 -26.69 3.28 11.74
N LEU A 23 -27.53 2.47 12.39
CA LEU A 23 -27.07 1.30 13.15
C LEU A 23 -26.47 0.21 12.26
N LYS A 24 -26.92 0.11 11.00
CA LYS A 24 -26.39 -0.83 10.01
C LYS A 24 -24.96 -0.45 9.65
N GLU A 25 -24.76 0.82 9.31
CA GLU A 25 -23.45 1.41 8.98
C GLU A 25 -22.47 1.27 10.14
N LYS A 26 -22.88 1.67 11.35
CA LYS A 26 -22.05 1.53 12.54
C LYS A 26 -21.57 0.08 12.77
N LYS A 27 -22.42 -0.91 12.51
CA LYS A 27 -22.04 -2.34 12.59
C LYS A 27 -21.05 -2.73 11.49
N MET A 28 -21.25 -2.25 10.27
CA MET A 28 -20.33 -2.48 9.16
C MET A 28 -18.95 -1.91 9.46
N GLU A 29 -18.87 -0.64 9.89
CA GLU A 29 -17.62 0.00 10.29
C GLU A 29 -16.95 -0.72 11.46
N GLN A 30 -17.71 -1.13 12.48
CA GLN A 30 -17.19 -1.94 13.58
C GLN A 30 -16.58 -3.25 13.10
N ALA A 31 -17.21 -3.93 12.13
CA ALA A 31 -16.68 -5.14 11.54
C ALA A 31 -15.36 -4.88 10.80
N VAL A 32 -15.27 -3.79 10.03
CA VAL A 32 -14.05 -3.36 9.34
C VAL A 32 -12.93 -3.04 10.34
N ILE A 33 -13.24 -2.32 11.42
CA ILE A 33 -12.29 -2.00 12.50
C ILE A 33 -11.81 -3.26 13.22
N ALA A 34 -12.73 -4.19 13.52
CA ALA A 34 -12.38 -5.47 14.14
C ALA A 34 -11.50 -6.33 13.22
N GLN A 35 -11.78 -6.35 11.92
CA GLN A 35 -10.96 -7.03 10.92
C GLN A 35 -9.56 -6.40 10.82
N ALA A 36 -9.49 -5.08 10.78
CA ALA A 36 -8.24 -4.31 10.79
C ALA A 36 -7.36 -4.70 12.00
N ARG A 37 -7.90 -4.67 13.22
CA ARG A 37 -7.14 -5.01 14.45
C ARG A 37 -6.56 -6.42 14.46
N ARG A 38 -7.15 -7.36 13.72
CA ARG A 38 -6.64 -8.74 13.60
C ARG A 38 -5.52 -8.89 12.58
N ARG A 39 -5.29 -7.90 11.71
CA ARG A 39 -4.25 -7.92 10.68
C ARG A 39 -2.99 -7.26 11.24
N THR A 40 -2.11 -8.08 11.80
CA THR A 40 -0.82 -7.69 12.39
C THR A 40 0.27 -8.67 11.97
N SER A 41 1.54 -8.30 12.11
CA SER A 41 2.68 -9.22 11.87
C SER A 41 2.59 -10.48 12.73
N ARG A 42 2.10 -10.38 13.97
CA ARG A 42 1.91 -11.54 14.87
C ARG A 42 0.83 -12.49 14.35
N ALA A 43 -0.27 -11.97 13.82
CA ALA A 43 -1.32 -12.78 13.21
C ALA A 43 -0.87 -13.40 11.87
N GLU A 44 -0.05 -12.68 11.09
CA GLU A 44 0.50 -13.18 9.83
C GLU A 44 1.47 -14.34 10.05
N MET A 45 2.34 -14.25 11.08
CA MET A 45 3.35 -15.27 11.37
C MET A 45 2.77 -16.69 11.46
N GLY A 46 1.64 -16.87 12.15
CA GLY A 46 1.09 -18.21 12.41
C GLY A 46 0.63 -18.97 11.16
N HIS A 47 0.37 -18.30 10.04
CA HIS A 47 -0.09 -18.96 8.81
C HIS A 47 0.86 -18.76 7.63
N ALA A 48 1.68 -17.71 7.63
CA ALA A 48 2.58 -17.38 6.55
C ALA A 48 4.01 -17.92 6.74
N THR A 49 4.28 -18.65 7.83
CA THR A 49 5.61 -19.20 8.12
C THR A 49 5.55 -20.69 8.43
N GLU A 50 6.68 -21.35 8.25
CA GLU A 50 6.90 -22.75 8.58
C GLU A 50 8.33 -22.96 9.13
N ILE A 51 8.59 -24.12 9.73
CA ILE A 51 9.93 -24.50 10.19
C ILE A 51 10.48 -25.54 9.22
N VAL A 52 11.57 -25.21 8.54
CA VAL A 52 12.31 -26.11 7.66
C VAL A 52 13.73 -26.24 8.15
N ASN A 53 14.19 -27.48 8.38
CA ASN A 53 15.52 -27.79 8.92
C ASN A 53 15.85 -27.00 10.21
N GLY A 54 14.85 -26.81 11.07
CA GLY A 54 14.99 -26.10 12.35
C GLY A 54 15.07 -24.56 12.23
N ARG A 55 14.84 -24.00 11.03
CA ARG A 55 14.80 -22.55 10.81
C ARG A 55 13.40 -22.12 10.42
N MET A 56 12.94 -21.02 11.01
CA MET A 56 11.70 -20.37 10.59
C MET A 56 11.93 -19.70 9.23
N GLN A 57 11.00 -19.91 8.31
CA GLN A 57 10.98 -19.28 6.99
C GLN A 57 9.54 -18.93 6.60
N ILE A 58 9.38 -18.06 5.61
CA ILE A 58 8.11 -17.80 4.95
C ILE A 58 7.70 -19.08 4.22
N LYS A 59 6.42 -19.42 4.29
CA LYS A 59 5.89 -20.60 3.60
C LYS A 59 5.79 -20.33 2.10
N ASP A 60 6.33 -21.24 1.28
CA ASP A 60 6.15 -21.18 -0.17
C ASP A 60 4.71 -21.57 -0.56
N GLU A 61 4.09 -20.74 -1.40
CA GLU A 61 2.79 -20.98 -2.03
C GLU A 61 2.86 -20.58 -3.51
N PRO A 62 3.61 -21.32 -4.36
CA PRO A 62 3.79 -20.95 -5.76
C PRO A 62 2.46 -20.97 -6.54
N PRO A 63 2.25 -20.04 -7.50
CA PRO A 63 3.19 -19.00 -7.94
C PRO A 63 3.12 -17.70 -7.11
N LEU A 64 2.32 -17.66 -6.05
CA LEU A 64 1.98 -16.43 -5.33
C LEU A 64 3.03 -16.00 -4.31
N VAL A 65 3.62 -16.95 -3.60
CA VAL A 65 4.73 -16.71 -2.66
C VAL A 65 5.79 -17.76 -2.94
N TYR A 66 7.02 -17.35 -3.18
CA TYR A 66 8.10 -18.28 -3.47
C TYR A 66 9.46 -17.67 -3.16
N HIS A 67 10.41 -18.50 -2.71
CA HIS A 67 11.80 -18.09 -2.61
C HIS A 67 12.44 -17.99 -4.00
N PHE A 68 13.28 -16.98 -4.19
CA PHE A 68 14.03 -16.86 -5.44
C PHE A 68 14.99 -18.05 -5.57
N PRO A 69 14.95 -18.80 -6.69
CA PRO A 69 15.76 -20.00 -6.83
C PRO A 69 17.24 -19.61 -6.94
N VAL A 70 18.03 -19.98 -5.92
CA VAL A 70 19.49 -19.89 -5.94
C VAL A 70 20.06 -21.25 -6.30
N THR A 71 20.94 -21.31 -7.30
CA THR A 71 21.40 -22.60 -7.87
C THR A 71 22.68 -23.12 -7.23
N ASN A 72 23.43 -22.26 -6.55
CA ASN A 72 24.71 -22.60 -5.91
C ASN A 72 25.05 -21.66 -4.73
N GLN A 73 26.06 -22.02 -3.94
CA GLN A 73 26.47 -21.26 -2.76
C GLN A 73 26.96 -19.83 -3.08
N GLN A 74 27.59 -19.63 -4.24
CA GLN A 74 28.10 -18.31 -4.63
C GLN A 74 26.95 -17.35 -4.97
N GLU A 75 25.93 -17.84 -5.67
CA GLU A 75 24.69 -17.09 -5.91
C GLU A 75 23.96 -16.76 -4.62
N ALA A 76 23.84 -17.73 -3.71
CA ALA A 76 23.24 -17.51 -2.40
C ALA A 76 23.99 -16.42 -1.61
N ALA A 77 25.34 -16.44 -1.60
CA ALA A 77 26.14 -15.42 -0.94
C ALA A 77 25.92 -14.02 -1.55
N ARG A 78 25.93 -13.91 -2.89
CA ARG A 78 25.68 -12.65 -3.59
C ARG A 78 24.27 -12.11 -3.34
N PHE A 79 23.27 -13.00 -3.31
CA PHE A 79 21.89 -12.64 -3.02
C PHE A 79 21.76 -12.11 -1.58
N ASN A 80 22.36 -12.79 -0.61
CA ASN A 80 22.41 -12.35 0.78
C ASN A 80 23.10 -10.98 0.93
N ASP A 81 24.24 -10.78 0.27
CA ASP A 81 24.91 -9.47 0.28
C ASP A 81 24.05 -8.38 -0.34
N THR A 82 23.32 -8.68 -1.42
CA THR A 82 22.39 -7.74 -2.04
C THR A 82 21.28 -7.32 -1.08
N ILE A 83 20.68 -8.28 -0.36
CA ILE A 83 19.66 -8.00 0.65
C ILE A 83 20.24 -7.15 1.79
N ARG A 84 21.43 -7.49 2.30
CA ARG A 84 22.07 -6.73 3.39
C ARG A 84 22.30 -5.27 3.01
N HIS A 85 22.85 -5.02 1.83
CA HIS A 85 23.07 -3.65 1.35
C HIS A 85 21.74 -2.91 1.14
N PHE A 86 20.72 -3.58 0.59
CA PHE A 86 19.40 -2.99 0.43
C PHE A 86 18.78 -2.58 1.78
N ILE A 87 18.87 -3.44 2.79
CA ILE A 87 18.34 -3.16 4.13
C ILE A 87 19.11 -2.00 4.77
N ALA A 88 20.44 -1.96 4.65
CA ALA A 88 21.24 -0.84 5.16
C ALA A 88 20.84 0.49 4.50
N ASP A 89 20.73 0.52 3.17
CA ASP A 89 20.29 1.70 2.42
C ASP A 89 18.86 2.13 2.82
N TYR A 90 17.98 1.17 3.11
CA TYR A 90 16.63 1.43 3.59
C TYR A 90 16.63 2.00 5.02
N CYS A 91 17.41 1.44 5.94
CA CYS A 91 17.55 1.93 7.31
C CYS A 91 17.99 3.40 7.34
N ASP A 92 18.85 3.79 6.40
CA ASP A 92 19.31 5.17 6.25
C ASP A 92 18.19 6.16 5.89
N THR A 93 17.05 5.68 5.42
CA THR A 93 15.86 6.49 5.11
C THR A 93 14.88 6.65 6.28
N LEU A 94 15.07 5.88 7.35
CA LEU A 94 14.24 5.97 8.54
C LEU A 94 14.72 7.11 9.46
N PRO A 95 13.80 7.84 10.11
CA PRO A 95 14.17 8.74 11.21
C PRO A 95 14.91 7.99 12.32
N ASP A 96 15.80 8.67 13.04
CA ASP A 96 16.68 8.06 14.04
C ASP A 96 15.91 7.26 15.10
N ASP A 97 14.79 7.79 15.60
CA ASP A 97 13.96 7.11 16.59
C ASP A 97 13.28 5.84 16.07
N ARG A 98 13.06 5.73 14.75
CA ARG A 98 12.55 4.52 14.09
C ARG A 98 13.67 3.55 13.71
N ARG A 99 14.88 4.05 13.45
CA ARG A 99 16.07 3.24 13.24
C ARG A 99 16.45 2.48 14.52
N GLU A 100 16.49 3.16 15.66
CA GLU A 100 16.72 2.55 16.98
C GLU A 100 15.73 1.42 17.31
N LEU A 101 14.47 1.56 16.88
CA LEU A 101 13.50 0.48 17.00
C LEU A 101 13.79 -0.65 16.01
N PHE A 102 14.08 -0.32 14.75
CA PHE A 102 14.34 -1.30 13.70
C PHE A 102 15.60 -2.14 13.96
N ASP A 103 16.64 -1.56 14.57
CA ASP A 103 17.91 -2.25 14.86
C ASP A 103 17.76 -3.42 15.85
N ARG A 104 16.63 -3.51 16.56
CA ARG A 104 16.27 -4.66 17.41
C ARG A 104 15.81 -5.89 16.61
N TYR A 105 15.50 -5.70 15.34
CA TYR A 105 14.95 -6.72 14.47
C TYR A 105 16.03 -7.31 13.57
N GLN A 106 16.11 -8.63 13.54
CA GLN A 106 17.00 -9.37 12.64
C GLN A 106 16.22 -9.90 11.45
N LEU A 107 16.78 -9.78 10.24
CA LEU A 107 16.22 -10.44 9.07
C LEU A 107 16.30 -11.96 9.26
N ILE A 108 15.14 -12.61 9.20
CA ILE A 108 15.02 -14.08 9.25
C ILE A 108 14.97 -14.64 7.84
N ASP A 109 14.13 -14.07 6.99
CA ASP A 109 13.85 -14.63 5.66
C ASP A 109 13.25 -13.60 4.69
N ALA A 110 13.34 -13.87 3.38
CA ALA A 110 12.78 -13.04 2.34
C ALA A 110 12.29 -13.85 1.13
N ALA A 111 11.02 -13.66 0.77
CA ALA A 111 10.35 -14.34 -0.33
C ALA A 111 9.78 -13.35 -1.36
N MET A 112 9.68 -13.76 -2.61
CA MET A 112 8.90 -13.06 -3.62
C MET A 112 7.42 -13.21 -3.31
N ARG A 113 6.63 -12.15 -3.57
CA ARG A 113 5.18 -12.19 -3.46
C ARG A 113 4.55 -11.56 -4.69
N VAL A 114 3.75 -12.34 -5.41
CA VAL A 114 2.86 -11.80 -6.44
C VAL A 114 1.70 -11.08 -5.74
N VAL A 115 1.51 -9.81 -6.09
CA VAL A 115 0.51 -8.93 -5.49
C VAL A 115 -0.70 -8.77 -6.40
N GLY A 116 -1.81 -8.27 -5.84
CA GLY A 116 -3.08 -8.13 -6.56
C GLY A 116 -3.05 -7.17 -7.76
N VAL A 117 -4.17 -7.12 -8.47
CA VAL A 117 -4.37 -6.51 -9.81
C VAL A 117 -3.69 -5.15 -10.03
N GLY A 118 -3.70 -4.25 -9.05
CA GLY A 118 -3.08 -2.92 -9.16
C GLY A 118 -1.54 -2.90 -9.12
N SER A 119 -0.89 -4.04 -9.04
CA SER A 119 0.57 -4.17 -9.01
C SER A 119 1.07 -5.44 -9.72
N VAL A 120 0.21 -6.11 -10.50
CA VAL A 120 0.61 -7.27 -11.31
C VAL A 120 1.68 -6.83 -12.30
N GLY A 121 2.72 -7.66 -12.45
CA GLY A 121 3.89 -7.35 -13.29
C GLY A 121 4.93 -6.43 -12.65
N THR A 122 4.77 -6.06 -11.37
CA THR A 122 5.79 -5.35 -10.59
C THR A 122 6.44 -6.26 -9.56
N ARG A 123 7.71 -5.98 -9.20
CA ARG A 123 8.42 -6.77 -8.18
C ARG A 123 7.88 -6.43 -6.80
N CYS A 124 7.59 -7.46 -6.02
CA CYS A 124 7.25 -7.32 -4.62
C CYS A 124 7.90 -8.45 -3.83
N TRP A 125 8.57 -8.09 -2.74
CA TRP A 125 9.13 -9.03 -1.77
C TRP A 125 8.40 -8.89 -0.45
N VAL A 126 8.39 -9.96 0.33
CA VAL A 126 8.07 -9.97 1.75
C VAL A 126 9.33 -10.36 2.50
N ALA A 127 9.73 -9.55 3.47
CA ALA A 127 10.84 -9.83 4.38
C ALA A 127 10.31 -10.04 5.80
N LEU A 128 10.64 -11.19 6.39
CA LEU A 128 10.35 -11.51 7.77
C LEU A 128 11.53 -11.08 8.63
N PHE A 129 11.24 -10.24 9.61
CA PHE A 129 12.15 -9.85 10.66
C PHE A 129 11.67 -10.35 12.03
N MET A 130 12.59 -10.52 12.97
CA MET A 130 12.29 -10.98 14.33
C MET A 130 13.11 -10.22 15.36
N ALA A 131 12.44 -9.73 16.40
CA ALA A 131 13.07 -9.28 17.63
C ALA A 131 12.78 -10.30 18.75
N ASP A 132 13.75 -10.50 19.65
CA ASP A 132 13.65 -11.35 20.85
C ASP A 132 13.12 -12.79 20.60
N GLY A 133 13.29 -13.30 19.37
CA GLY A 133 12.84 -14.62 18.94
C GLY A 133 11.32 -14.83 18.84
N ASN A 134 10.48 -13.86 19.22
CA ASN A 134 9.02 -14.03 19.25
C ASN A 134 8.19 -12.78 18.87
N CYS A 135 8.86 -11.70 18.46
CA CYS A 135 8.24 -10.47 17.98
C CYS A 135 8.46 -10.33 16.47
N PRO A 136 7.56 -10.89 15.63
CA PRO A 136 7.70 -10.82 14.18
C PRO A 136 7.36 -9.43 13.65
N LEU A 137 8.07 -9.02 12.61
CA LEU A 137 7.79 -7.85 11.78
C LEU A 137 7.88 -8.27 10.32
N PHE A 138 6.77 -8.18 9.59
CA PHE A 138 6.79 -8.40 8.14
C PHE A 138 6.84 -7.06 7.40
N LEU A 139 7.80 -6.92 6.50
CA LEU A 139 7.88 -5.78 5.58
C LEU A 139 7.60 -6.23 4.14
N GLN A 140 6.86 -5.42 3.40
CA GLN A 140 6.75 -5.48 1.94
C GLN A 140 7.77 -4.53 1.31
N VAL A 141 8.54 -5.02 0.35
CA VAL A 141 9.42 -4.24 -0.50
C VAL A 141 8.81 -4.18 -1.89
N LYS A 142 8.29 -3.03 -2.30
CA LYS A 142 7.49 -2.87 -3.52
C LYS A 142 8.22 -2.00 -4.53
N GLU A 143 8.29 -2.47 -5.77
CA GLU A 143 8.84 -1.70 -6.89
C GLU A 143 8.10 -0.38 -7.05
N ALA A 144 8.85 0.72 -7.12
CA ALA A 144 8.35 2.06 -7.36
C ALA A 144 8.71 2.48 -8.78
N ARG A 145 7.68 2.70 -9.61
CA ARG A 145 7.86 3.12 -11.01
C ARG A 145 7.56 4.62 -11.16
N ALA A 146 7.89 5.16 -12.32
CA ALA A 146 7.47 6.50 -12.71
C ALA A 146 5.95 6.67 -12.54
N SER A 147 5.52 7.87 -12.12
CA SER A 147 4.10 8.15 -11.97
C SER A 147 3.48 8.22 -13.36
N VAL A 148 2.25 7.73 -13.54
CA VAL A 148 1.52 7.90 -14.81
C VAL A 148 1.33 9.38 -15.15
N LEU A 149 1.31 10.25 -14.13
CA LEU A 149 1.19 11.70 -14.28
C LEU A 149 2.53 12.39 -14.59
N GLU A 150 3.66 11.71 -14.45
CA GLU A 150 4.99 12.31 -14.58
C GLU A 150 5.24 12.91 -15.97
N ARG A 151 4.57 12.39 -16.99
CA ARG A 151 4.65 12.89 -18.38
C ARG A 151 3.90 14.21 -18.60
N TYR A 152 3.00 14.58 -17.69
CA TYR A 152 2.12 15.74 -17.81
C TYR A 152 2.44 16.83 -16.79
N LEU A 153 3.40 16.57 -15.90
CA LEU A 153 3.78 17.43 -14.81
C LEU A 153 5.26 17.81 -14.90
N ARG A 154 5.66 18.79 -14.10
CA ARG A 154 7.09 19.10 -13.93
C ARG A 154 7.83 17.90 -13.35
N PRO A 155 9.14 17.76 -13.63
CA PRO A 155 9.96 16.69 -13.05
C PRO A 155 9.79 16.58 -11.54
N SER A 156 9.76 15.34 -11.04
CA SER A 156 9.72 15.06 -9.61
C SER A 156 10.91 15.69 -8.90
N ARG A 157 10.68 16.35 -7.76
CA ARG A 157 11.76 16.82 -6.87
C ARG A 157 12.59 15.68 -6.27
N TYR A 158 12.05 14.46 -6.29
CA TYR A 158 12.72 13.26 -5.82
C TYR A 158 13.30 12.49 -7.00
N ALA A 159 14.59 12.20 -6.96
CA ALA A 159 15.30 11.39 -7.96
C ALA A 159 15.00 9.88 -7.83
N ASN A 160 14.51 9.43 -6.67
CA ASN A 160 14.11 8.06 -6.40
C ASN A 160 12.58 7.96 -6.34
N HIS A 161 11.97 7.09 -7.14
CA HIS A 161 10.52 6.93 -7.17
C HIS A 161 9.96 6.35 -5.86
N GLY A 162 10.72 5.51 -5.17
CA GLY A 162 10.39 5.00 -3.83
C GLY A 162 10.33 6.11 -2.80
N GLN A 163 11.28 7.05 -2.83
CA GLN A 163 11.25 8.25 -2.00
C GLN A 163 9.99 9.08 -2.25
N ARG A 164 9.65 9.31 -3.53
CA ARG A 164 8.42 10.04 -3.89
C ARG A 164 7.17 9.37 -3.28
N VAL A 165 7.07 8.05 -3.38
CA VAL A 165 5.93 7.29 -2.85
C VAL A 165 5.88 7.36 -1.31
N ALA A 166 7.01 7.13 -0.65
CA ALA A 166 7.09 7.14 0.81
C ALA A 166 6.78 8.53 1.37
N THR A 167 7.42 9.58 0.85
CA THR A 167 7.16 10.94 1.34
C THR A 167 5.75 11.41 0.98
N GLY A 168 5.23 11.06 -0.19
CA GLY A 168 3.84 11.36 -0.57
C GLY A 168 2.83 10.73 0.39
N GLN A 169 3.03 9.46 0.77
CA GLN A 169 2.19 8.80 1.77
C GLN A 169 2.27 9.48 3.14
N ARG A 170 3.47 9.82 3.63
CA ARG A 170 3.65 10.55 4.90
C ARG A 170 2.96 11.92 4.92
N LEU A 171 2.94 12.58 3.77
CA LEU A 171 2.31 13.89 3.60
C LEU A 171 0.77 13.78 3.56
N LEU A 172 0.25 12.83 2.80
CA LEU A 172 -1.19 12.67 2.54
C LEU A 172 -1.94 11.99 3.68
N GLN A 173 -1.33 11.01 4.35
CA GLN A 173 -2.03 10.20 5.34
C GLN A 173 -2.11 10.91 6.70
N SER A 174 -3.23 10.74 7.39
CA SER A 174 -3.42 11.19 8.78
C SER A 174 -2.52 10.42 9.75
N ALA A 175 -2.36 9.12 9.52
CA ALA A 175 -1.43 8.23 10.20
C ALA A 175 -0.73 7.36 9.15
N SER A 176 0.59 7.43 9.12
CA SER A 176 1.42 6.60 8.24
C SER A 176 2.14 5.52 9.01
N ASP A 177 2.43 4.45 8.29
CA ASP A 177 3.34 3.40 8.73
C ASP A 177 4.71 3.99 9.16
N ILE A 178 5.12 3.66 10.39
CA ILE A 178 6.36 4.17 10.99
C ILE A 178 7.63 3.64 10.31
N PHE A 179 7.53 2.53 9.57
CA PHE A 179 8.61 1.89 8.82
C PHE A 179 8.55 2.20 7.31
N LEU A 180 7.76 3.20 6.92
CA LEU A 180 7.63 3.58 5.51
C LEU A 180 8.93 4.22 5.00
N GLY A 181 9.77 3.48 4.29
CA GLY A 181 11.05 3.96 3.75
C GLY A 181 11.23 3.63 2.27
N TRP A 182 12.45 3.77 1.77
CA TRP A 182 12.78 3.44 0.37
C TRP A 182 14.24 2.99 0.25
N ALA A 183 14.55 2.33 -0.86
CA ALA A 183 15.92 2.04 -1.23
C ALA A 183 15.99 1.77 -2.74
N LYS A 184 17.21 1.75 -3.29
CA LYS A 184 17.46 1.40 -4.68
C LYS A 184 18.22 0.08 -4.72
N ALA A 185 17.74 -0.88 -5.50
CA ALA A 185 18.48 -2.11 -5.73
C ALA A 185 19.75 -1.79 -6.53
N ARG A 186 20.92 -1.81 -5.87
CA ARG A 186 22.20 -1.39 -6.47
C ARG A 186 22.56 -2.14 -7.76
N MET A 187 22.18 -3.41 -7.87
CA MET A 187 22.46 -4.24 -9.06
C MET A 187 21.63 -3.88 -10.29
N THR A 188 20.38 -3.47 -10.10
CA THR A 188 19.42 -3.26 -11.20
C THR A 188 19.06 -1.79 -11.40
N GLY A 189 19.38 -0.92 -10.43
CA GLY A 189 18.98 0.47 -10.40
C GLY A 189 17.48 0.69 -10.11
N ILE A 190 16.72 -0.38 -9.83
CA ILE A 190 15.28 -0.30 -9.59
C ILE A 190 15.00 0.33 -8.23
N ASP A 191 14.09 1.30 -8.21
CA ASP A 191 13.63 1.95 -6.99
C ASP A 191 12.55 1.11 -6.30
N PHE A 192 12.62 1.06 -4.97
CA PHE A 192 11.65 0.38 -4.13
C PHE A 192 11.21 1.30 -3.00
N TYR A 193 9.97 1.11 -2.55
CA TYR A 193 9.50 1.60 -1.26
C TYR A 193 9.21 0.43 -0.33
N VAL A 194 9.44 0.62 0.95
CA VAL A 194 9.29 -0.39 1.99
C VAL A 194 8.17 0.03 2.94
N ARG A 195 7.33 -0.91 3.34
CA ARG A 195 6.25 -0.69 4.31
C ARG A 195 5.91 -1.98 5.05
N GLN A 196 5.24 -1.91 6.17
CA GLN A 196 4.69 -3.05 6.88
C GLN A 196 3.68 -3.82 6.03
N LEU A 197 3.82 -5.14 6.07
CA LEU A 197 2.80 -6.10 5.64
C LEU A 197 1.77 -6.20 6.77
N ARG A 198 0.47 -6.08 6.45
CA ARG A 198 -0.63 -6.17 7.42
C ARG A 198 -0.49 -5.19 8.61
N ASP A 199 -0.48 -3.90 8.28
CA ASP A 199 -0.56 -2.81 9.27
C ASP A 199 -2.02 -2.38 9.48
N MET A 200 -2.80 -3.23 10.17
CA MET A 200 -4.19 -2.98 10.54
C MET A 200 -5.13 -2.52 9.41
N LYS A 201 -4.99 -3.08 8.20
CA LYS A 201 -5.82 -2.67 7.05
C LYS A 201 -7.18 -3.34 7.06
N GLY A 202 -8.25 -2.56 7.20
CA GLY A 202 -9.63 -2.98 6.93
C GLY A 202 -10.02 -2.73 5.46
N ALA A 203 -11.04 -3.42 4.98
CA ALA A 203 -11.66 -3.13 3.69
C ALA A 203 -13.17 -3.28 3.80
N PHE A 204 -13.90 -2.37 3.17
CA PHE A 204 -15.35 -2.49 3.01
C PHE A 204 -15.67 -3.46 1.87
N ASP A 205 -16.73 -4.23 2.04
CA ASP A 205 -17.26 -5.10 0.99
C ASP A 205 -18.23 -4.32 0.09
N ILE A 206 -17.65 -3.50 -0.77
CA ILE A 206 -18.40 -2.60 -1.66
C ILE A 206 -19.34 -3.32 -2.63
N ALA A 207 -19.16 -4.62 -2.85
CA ALA A 207 -20.02 -5.41 -3.73
C ALA A 207 -21.43 -5.60 -3.16
N ASN A 208 -21.58 -5.46 -1.84
CA ASN A 208 -22.84 -5.63 -1.11
C ASN A 208 -23.47 -4.30 -0.69
N PHE A 209 -22.96 -3.17 -1.19
CA PHE A 209 -23.48 -1.85 -0.86
C PHE A 209 -24.79 -1.56 -1.59
N ASP A 210 -25.77 -1.04 -0.86
CA ASP A 210 -26.90 -0.33 -1.45
C ASP A 210 -26.53 1.16 -1.73
N VAL A 211 -27.47 1.93 -2.28
CA VAL A 211 -27.23 3.35 -2.63
C VAL A 211 -26.89 4.20 -1.41
N SER A 212 -27.46 3.91 -0.24
CA SER A 212 -27.16 4.61 1.01
C SER A 212 -25.72 4.30 1.43
N ASP A 213 -25.36 3.01 1.46
CA ASP A 213 -24.01 2.57 1.83
C ASP A 213 -22.94 3.21 0.91
N PHE A 214 -23.21 3.31 -0.40
CA PHE A 214 -22.33 3.98 -1.35
C PHE A 214 -22.19 5.48 -1.09
N SER A 215 -23.29 6.17 -0.79
CA SER A 215 -23.29 7.62 -0.54
C SER A 215 -22.47 7.94 0.72
N GLU A 216 -22.67 7.17 1.78
CA GLU A 216 -21.95 7.28 3.05
C GLU A 216 -20.44 7.01 2.86
N TYR A 217 -20.10 5.94 2.12
CA TYR A 217 -18.70 5.64 1.83
C TYR A 217 -18.04 6.69 0.93
N ALA A 218 -18.76 7.25 -0.03
CA ALA A 218 -18.27 8.34 -0.87
C ALA A 218 -17.99 9.60 -0.03
N GLU A 219 -18.85 9.92 0.94
CA GLU A 219 -18.60 11.02 1.88
C GLU A 219 -17.32 10.79 2.70
N LEU A 220 -17.13 9.58 3.23
CA LEU A 220 -15.91 9.22 3.96
C LEU A 220 -14.66 9.38 3.08
N CYS A 221 -14.71 8.88 1.84
CA CYS A 221 -13.63 9.04 0.86
C CYS A 221 -13.37 10.50 0.52
N GLY A 222 -14.42 11.31 0.35
CA GLY A 222 -14.33 12.74 0.08
C GLY A 222 -13.67 13.50 1.24
N ARG A 223 -14.06 13.21 2.48
CA ARG A 223 -13.42 13.78 3.69
C ARG A 223 -11.94 13.38 3.78
N ALA A 224 -11.61 12.12 3.52
CA ALA A 224 -10.23 11.65 3.51
C ALA A 224 -9.38 12.30 2.41
N LEU A 225 -9.96 12.47 1.22
CA LEU A 225 -9.31 13.15 0.10
C LEU A 225 -9.09 14.63 0.41
N GLY A 226 -10.11 15.33 0.91
CA GLY A 226 -10.02 16.73 1.31
C GLY A 226 -8.97 16.97 2.38
N HIS A 227 -8.91 16.10 3.41
CA HIS A 227 -7.87 16.16 4.44
C HIS A 227 -6.47 15.96 3.85
N ALA A 228 -6.29 14.92 3.01
CA ALA A 228 -5.02 14.64 2.37
C ALA A 228 -4.56 15.80 1.47
N MET A 229 -5.47 16.37 0.68
CA MET A 229 -5.19 17.53 -0.18
C MET A 229 -4.86 18.78 0.65
N GLY A 230 -5.57 19.01 1.75
CA GLY A 230 -5.30 20.12 2.66
C GLY A 230 -3.93 19.99 3.38
N LYS A 231 -3.49 18.76 3.70
CA LYS A 231 -2.14 18.52 4.24
C LYS A 231 -1.04 18.69 3.20
N ALA A 232 -1.28 18.20 1.99
CA ALA A 232 -0.26 18.13 0.93
C ALA A 232 -0.14 19.41 0.09
N GLY A 233 -1.19 20.22 0.06
CA GLY A 233 -1.26 21.47 -0.69
C GLY A 233 -1.61 22.66 0.21
N ASP A 234 -2.11 23.72 -0.43
CA ASP A 234 -2.62 24.91 0.26
C ASP A 234 -4.15 24.86 0.27
N PRO A 235 -4.79 24.67 1.44
CA PRO A 235 -6.25 24.61 1.54
C PRO A 235 -6.96 25.83 0.95
N ALA A 236 -6.39 27.02 1.07
CA ALA A 236 -7.01 28.26 0.58
C ALA A 236 -6.96 28.31 -0.95
N LEU A 237 -5.83 27.93 -1.57
CA LEU A 237 -5.73 27.84 -3.03
C LEU A 237 -6.65 26.76 -3.59
N ILE A 238 -6.71 25.59 -2.95
CA ILE A 238 -7.58 24.49 -3.40
C ILE A 238 -9.04 24.91 -3.28
N SER A 239 -9.45 25.47 -2.15
CA SER A 239 -10.82 25.96 -1.95
C SER A 239 -11.20 27.07 -2.92
N GLY A 240 -10.28 28.01 -3.19
CA GLY A 240 -10.50 29.06 -4.18
C GLY A 240 -10.61 28.54 -5.62
N TYR A 241 -9.85 27.49 -5.97
CA TYR A 241 -9.93 26.83 -7.27
C TYR A 241 -11.24 26.05 -7.46
N VAL A 242 -11.67 25.31 -6.43
CA VAL A 242 -12.94 24.56 -6.45
C VAL A 242 -14.12 25.53 -6.50
N GLY A 243 -14.03 26.66 -5.79
CA GLY A 243 -15.08 27.68 -5.76
C GLY A 243 -16.30 27.24 -4.95
N THR A 244 -17.44 27.90 -5.21
CA THR A 244 -18.72 27.64 -4.53
C THR A 244 -19.83 27.20 -5.49
N SER A 245 -19.50 26.97 -6.76
CA SER A 245 -20.42 26.48 -7.78
C SER A 245 -20.31 24.96 -7.93
N ASP A 246 -21.34 24.34 -8.49
CA ASP A 246 -21.40 22.89 -8.71
C ASP A 246 -20.45 22.39 -9.82
N ALA A 247 -19.67 23.27 -10.46
CA ALA A 247 -18.79 22.94 -11.59
C ALA A 247 -17.75 21.83 -11.28
N PHE A 248 -17.21 21.79 -10.06
CA PHE A 248 -16.29 20.71 -9.66
C PHE A 248 -17.04 19.38 -9.51
N ASP A 249 -18.21 19.42 -8.88
CA ASP A 249 -19.04 18.24 -8.63
C ASP A 249 -19.50 17.63 -9.96
N GLU A 250 -20.00 18.46 -10.89
CA GLU A 250 -20.36 18.07 -12.25
C GLU A 250 -19.16 17.47 -13.00
N ALA A 251 -17.95 18.05 -12.85
CA ALA A 251 -16.76 17.53 -13.52
C ALA A 251 -16.34 16.14 -12.98
N ILE A 252 -16.44 15.92 -11.67
CA ILE A 252 -16.16 14.63 -11.05
C ILE A 252 -17.22 13.59 -11.42
N GLU A 253 -18.50 13.97 -11.44
CA GLU A 253 -19.60 13.09 -11.88
C GLU A 253 -19.38 12.65 -13.34
N ASN A 254 -19.16 13.60 -14.24
CA ASN A 254 -18.91 13.32 -15.65
C ASN A 254 -17.69 12.41 -15.85
N PHE A 255 -16.60 12.65 -15.10
CA PHE A 255 -15.43 11.78 -15.12
C PHE A 255 -15.76 10.36 -14.62
N ALA A 256 -16.49 10.24 -13.51
CA ALA A 256 -16.84 8.95 -12.92
C ALA A 256 -17.69 8.10 -13.87
N LEU A 257 -18.71 8.68 -14.50
CA LEU A 257 -19.56 8.00 -15.48
C LEU A 257 -18.75 7.56 -16.71
N ALA A 258 -17.96 8.46 -17.29
CA ALA A 258 -17.12 8.13 -18.43
C ALA A 258 -16.07 7.05 -18.11
N TYR A 259 -15.52 7.06 -16.88
CA TYR A 259 -14.56 6.05 -16.43
C TYR A 259 -15.24 4.70 -16.17
N ALA A 260 -16.48 4.68 -15.71
CA ALA A 260 -17.28 3.47 -15.57
C ALA A 260 -17.51 2.80 -16.93
N ASP A 261 -17.95 3.57 -17.94
CA ASP A 261 -18.13 3.08 -19.31
C ASP A 261 -16.82 2.54 -19.90
N ARG A 262 -15.71 3.26 -19.65
CA ARG A 262 -14.38 2.81 -20.07
C ARG A 262 -14.00 1.47 -19.45
N ASN A 263 -14.20 1.30 -18.14
CA ASN A 263 -13.87 0.05 -17.45
C ASN A 263 -14.70 -1.13 -17.97
N GLU A 264 -15.99 -0.92 -18.26
CA GLU A 264 -16.83 -1.97 -18.85
C GLU A 264 -16.33 -2.37 -20.24
N GLN A 265 -16.02 -1.39 -21.10
CA GLN A 265 -15.46 -1.64 -22.43
C GLN A 265 -14.13 -2.39 -22.38
N ASP A 266 -13.23 -1.98 -21.47
CA ASP A 266 -11.92 -2.62 -21.29
C ASP A 266 -12.07 -4.06 -20.79
N TRP A 267 -13.02 -4.32 -19.88
CA TRP A 267 -13.34 -5.67 -19.42
C TRP A 267 -13.90 -6.56 -20.54
N LEU A 268 -14.81 -6.04 -21.36
CA LEU A 268 -15.34 -6.75 -22.53
C LEU A 268 -14.23 -7.06 -23.53
N MET A 269 -13.30 -6.12 -23.75
CA MET A 269 -12.14 -6.32 -24.63
C MET A 269 -11.20 -7.39 -24.07
N LEU A 270 -10.91 -7.36 -22.77
CA LEU A 270 -10.11 -8.39 -22.08
C LEU A 270 -10.74 -9.77 -22.26
N ARG A 271 -12.04 -9.89 -22.00
CA ARG A 271 -12.79 -11.15 -22.14
C ARG A 271 -12.79 -11.67 -23.58
N SER A 272 -12.94 -10.78 -24.55
CA SER A 272 -12.86 -11.13 -25.97
C SER A 272 -11.46 -11.58 -26.39
N GLY A 273 -10.43 -10.87 -25.92
CA GLY A 273 -9.02 -11.21 -26.12
C GLY A 273 -8.66 -12.59 -25.56
N ALA A 274 -9.16 -12.90 -24.35
CA ALA A 274 -9.04 -14.21 -23.74
C ALA A 274 -9.73 -15.31 -24.59
N LYS A 275 -11.00 -15.10 -24.97
CA LYS A 275 -11.76 -16.07 -25.79
C LYS A 275 -11.15 -16.34 -27.17
N THR A 276 -10.54 -15.33 -27.78
CA THR A 276 -9.95 -15.42 -29.12
C THR A 276 -8.47 -15.84 -29.11
N GLY A 277 -7.90 -16.13 -27.94
CA GLY A 277 -6.51 -16.52 -27.79
C GLY A 277 -5.49 -15.40 -28.03
N ARG A 278 -5.93 -14.14 -28.16
CA ARG A 278 -5.03 -12.97 -28.26
C ARG A 278 -4.32 -12.67 -26.94
N ILE A 279 -4.96 -13.01 -25.83
CA ILE A 279 -4.41 -12.87 -24.48
C ILE A 279 -4.22 -14.29 -23.94
N PRO A 280 -2.98 -14.70 -23.61
CA PRO A 280 -2.74 -15.98 -22.95
C PRO A 280 -3.49 -16.03 -21.62
N VAL A 281 -4.29 -17.07 -21.42
CA VAL A 281 -4.98 -17.36 -20.16
C VAL A 281 -4.38 -18.65 -19.62
N MET A 282 -3.94 -18.63 -18.36
CA MET A 282 -3.56 -19.88 -17.69
C MET A 282 -4.84 -20.63 -17.33
N GLU A 283 -4.95 -21.87 -17.80
CA GLU A 283 -5.96 -22.81 -17.32
C GLU A 283 -5.51 -23.32 -15.94
N GLU A 284 -6.43 -23.35 -14.97
CA GLU A 284 -6.22 -23.91 -13.62
C GLU A 284 -6.15 -25.43 -13.65
#